data_AF-A0A7Y3DTF7-F1
#
_entry.id   AF-A0A7Y3DTF7-F1
#
_cell.length_a   1.000
_cell.length_b   1.000
_cell.length_c   1.000
_cell.angle_alpha   90.00
_cell.angle_beta   90.00
_cell.angle_gamma   90.00
#
_symmetry.space_group_name_H-M   'P 1'
#
loop_
_entity.id
_entity.type
_entity.pdbx_description
1 polymer ?
#
loop_
_entity_poly.entity_id
_entity_poly.type
_entity_poly.pdbx_seq_one_letter_code
_entity_poly.pdbx_strand_id
1 'polypeptide(L)'
;MMKLTSEAKMAIGEIRPSLVATASGTGKPNVSAKGSFRVLDDEHVVFADIASPRTVANIRENSQVAIICLDAAARKGCRIWGKGRILNSGELFDQLTTEYAAKNMQVKNVVKVTVEEVETF
;
A
#
# COMPACT_ATOMS: atom_id res chain seq x y z
N MET A 1 -6.86 -8.55 12.74
CA MET A 1 -5.58 -7.85 12.48
C MET A 1 -4.49 -8.87 12.67
N MET A 2 -3.54 -8.93 11.75
CA MET A 2 -2.43 -9.88 11.74
C MET A 2 -1.11 -9.12 11.69
N LYS A 3 -0.09 -9.63 12.36
CA LYS A 3 1.25 -9.06 12.32
C LYS A 3 2.01 -9.51 11.07
N LEU A 4 2.74 -8.59 10.45
CA LEU A 4 3.69 -8.88 9.39
C LEU A 4 4.85 -9.72 9.94
N THR A 5 5.19 -10.78 9.21
CA THR A 5 6.38 -11.58 9.50
C THR A 5 7.65 -10.80 9.18
N SER A 6 8.78 -11.23 9.74
CA SER A 6 10.09 -10.64 9.43
C SER A 6 10.40 -10.75 7.93
N GLU A 7 10.06 -11.89 7.32
CA GLU A 7 10.24 -12.18 5.90
C GLU A 7 9.41 -11.24 5.03
N ALA A 8 8.14 -10.99 5.40
CA ALA A 8 7.30 -10.04 4.69
C ALA A 8 7.85 -8.62 4.79
N LYS A 9 8.29 -8.18 5.98
CA LYS A 9 8.89 -6.85 6.17
C LYS A 9 10.14 -6.67 5.31
N MET A 10 11.01 -7.69 5.23
CA MET A 10 12.18 -7.68 4.34
C MET A 10 11.78 -7.59 2.87
N ALA A 11 10.86 -8.45 2.42
CA ALA A 11 10.39 -8.46 1.03
C ALA A 11 9.82 -7.09 0.60
N ILE A 12 9.03 -6.45 1.46
CA ILE A 12 8.46 -5.12 1.21
C ILE A 12 9.54 -4.03 1.16
N GLY A 13 10.59 -4.16 1.96
CA GLY A 13 11.71 -3.23 1.97
C GLY A 13 12.53 -3.26 0.68
N GLU A 14 12.76 -4.47 0.15
CA GLU A 14 13.68 -4.74 -0.97
C GLU A 14 12.99 -4.71 -2.34
N ILE A 15 11.75 -5.20 -2.44
CA ILE A 15 11.07 -5.42 -3.71
C ILE A 15 10.13 -4.25 -3.99
N ARG A 16 10.49 -3.44 -4.99
CA ARG A 16 9.68 -2.29 -5.42
C ARG A 16 9.52 -2.25 -6.96
N PRO A 17 8.39 -1.74 -7.46
CA PRO A 17 7.22 -1.29 -6.71
C PRO A 17 6.33 -2.47 -6.28
N SER A 18 5.52 -2.26 -5.25
CA SER A 18 4.41 -3.18 -4.96
C SER A 18 3.21 -2.85 -5.85
N LEU A 19 2.48 -3.88 -6.27
CA LEU A 19 1.24 -3.74 -7.03
C LEU A 19 0.05 -3.81 -6.07
N VAL A 20 -0.79 -2.78 -6.07
CA VAL A 20 -1.98 -2.69 -5.23
C VAL A 20 -3.22 -2.91 -6.09
N ALA A 21 -3.92 -4.01 -5.84
CA ALA A 21 -5.22 -4.33 -6.40
C ALA A 21 -6.35 -3.83 -5.50
N THR A 22 -7.38 -3.29 -6.14
CA THR A 22 -8.61 -2.74 -5.53
C THR A 22 -9.79 -3.03 -6.44
N ALA A 23 -11.01 -2.91 -5.94
CA ALA A 23 -12.22 -2.97 -6.76
C ALA A 23 -13.20 -1.85 -6.39
N SER A 24 -14.00 -1.38 -7.34
CA SER A 24 -15.12 -0.47 -7.05
C SER A 24 -16.18 -1.15 -6.17
N GLY A 25 -17.18 -0.40 -5.70
CA GLY A 25 -18.32 -0.96 -4.98
C GLY A 25 -19.13 -1.98 -5.79
N THR A 26 -19.03 -1.94 -7.12
CA THR A 26 -19.66 -2.89 -8.06
C THR A 26 -18.74 -4.03 -8.49
N GLY A 27 -17.53 -4.13 -7.94
CA GLY A 27 -16.58 -5.21 -8.22
C GLY A 27 -15.70 -5.00 -9.45
N LYS A 28 -15.68 -3.81 -10.09
CA LYS A 28 -14.78 -3.55 -11.21
C LYS A 28 -13.33 -3.49 -10.72
N PRO A 29 -12.41 -4.33 -11.23
CA PRO A 29 -11.05 -4.41 -10.73
C PRO A 29 -10.19 -3.22 -11.19
N ASN A 30 -9.17 -2.93 -10.40
CA ASN A 30 -8.13 -1.95 -10.71
C ASN A 30 -6.81 -2.38 -10.05
N VAL A 31 -5.69 -2.18 -10.74
CA VAL A 31 -4.33 -2.39 -10.20
C VAL A 31 -3.49 -1.14 -10.41
N SER A 32 -2.66 -0.81 -9.43
CA SER A 32 -1.77 0.34 -9.52
C SER A 32 -0.44 0.08 -8.82
N ALA A 33 0.66 0.37 -9.50
CA ALA A 33 1.99 0.28 -8.92
C ALA A 33 2.21 1.39 -7.86
N LYS A 34 2.85 1.04 -6.75
CA LYS A 34 3.19 1.94 -5.63
C LYS A 34 4.65 1.82 -5.28
N GLY A 35 5.46 2.74 -5.82
CA GLY A 35 6.87 2.89 -5.39
C GLY A 35 7.01 3.47 -3.98
N SER A 36 5.94 4.06 -3.44
CA SER A 36 5.86 4.59 -2.08
C SER A 36 5.43 3.57 -1.02
N PHE A 37 5.11 2.34 -1.44
CA PHE A 37 4.65 1.30 -0.53
C PHE A 37 5.76 0.89 0.45
N ARG A 38 5.42 0.83 1.74
CA ARG A 38 6.35 0.44 2.81
C ARG A 38 5.62 -0.08 4.04
N VAL A 39 6.36 -0.76 4.91
CA VAL A 39 5.91 -1.09 6.28
C VAL A 39 5.76 0.20 7.08
N LEU A 40 4.64 0.34 7.79
CA LEU A 40 4.41 1.43 8.74
C LEU A 40 4.71 0.98 10.17
N ASP A 41 4.13 -0.16 10.56
CA ASP A 41 4.30 -0.79 11.87
C ASP A 41 4.04 -2.31 11.75
N ASP A 42 3.93 -3.03 12.88
CA ASP A 42 3.73 -4.49 12.90
C ASP A 42 2.47 -4.96 12.17
N GLU A 43 1.42 -4.16 12.11
CA GLU A 43 0.10 -4.55 11.61
C GLU A 43 -0.36 -3.71 10.42
N HIS A 44 0.50 -2.77 9.99
CA HIS A 44 0.12 -1.81 8.97
C HIS A 44 1.23 -1.59 7.93
N VAL A 45 0.77 -1.44 6.70
CA VAL A 45 1.55 -0.93 5.58
C VAL A 45 0.94 0.38 5.09
N VAL A 46 1.72 1.16 4.35
CA VAL A 46 1.30 2.48 3.90
C VAL A 46 1.79 2.76 2.48
N PHE A 47 1.01 3.55 1.72
CA PHE A 47 1.49 4.17 0.49
C PHE A 47 0.95 5.59 0.31
N ALA A 48 1.72 6.44 -0.37
CA ALA A 48 1.31 7.79 -0.76
C ALA A 48 0.47 7.77 -2.05
N ASP A 49 -0.67 8.46 -2.04
CA ASP A 49 -1.42 8.79 -3.24
C ASP A 49 -0.87 10.07 -3.88
N ILE A 50 0.02 9.90 -4.86
CA ILE A 50 0.55 10.98 -5.71
C ILE A 50 -0.30 11.08 -6.99
N ALA A 51 -0.51 9.93 -7.64
CA ALA A 51 -1.26 9.81 -8.90
C ALA A 51 -2.11 8.52 -8.93
N SER A 52 -2.99 8.33 -7.94
CA SER A 52 -3.78 7.09 -7.77
C SER A 52 -5.31 7.32 -7.73
N PRO A 53 -5.90 8.17 -8.59
CA PRO A 53 -7.29 8.60 -8.44
C PRO A 53 -8.29 7.43 -8.39
N ARG A 54 -8.09 6.39 -9.22
CA ARG A 54 -8.97 5.21 -9.24
C ARG A 54 -8.79 4.29 -8.03
N THR A 55 -7.55 4.07 -7.59
CA THR A 55 -7.27 3.27 -6.38
C THR A 55 -7.92 3.91 -5.16
N VAL A 56 -7.79 5.23 -4.99
CA VAL A 56 -8.40 5.94 -3.86
C VAL A 56 -9.92 6.00 -3.99
N ALA A 57 -10.48 6.22 -5.18
CA ALA A 57 -11.93 6.14 -5.39
C ALA A 57 -12.49 4.76 -5.00
N ASN A 58 -11.84 3.68 -5.45
CA ASN A 58 -12.21 2.32 -5.08
C ASN A 58 -12.18 2.12 -3.55
N ILE A 59 -11.11 2.56 -2.87
CA ILE A 59 -10.98 2.40 -1.40
C ILE A 59 -12.06 3.15 -0.63
N ARG A 60 -12.57 4.29 -1.15
CA ARG A 60 -13.69 5.01 -0.52
C ARG A 60 -14.99 4.20 -0.56
N GLU A 61 -15.21 3.43 -1.63
CA GLU A 61 -16.42 2.61 -1.82
C GLU A 61 -16.28 1.21 -1.20
N ASN A 62 -15.08 0.65 -1.28
CA ASN A 62 -14.73 -0.70 -0.85
C ASN A 62 -13.29 -0.70 -0.29
N SER A 63 -13.17 -0.81 1.03
CA SER A 63 -11.87 -0.74 1.70
C SER A 63 -10.92 -1.91 1.40
N GLN A 64 -11.40 -3.00 0.80
CA GLN A 64 -10.58 -4.19 0.56
C GLN A 64 -9.46 -3.93 -0.43
N VAL A 65 -8.24 -4.31 -0.05
CA VAL A 65 -7.05 -4.23 -0.90
C VAL A 65 -6.31 -5.56 -0.89
N ALA A 66 -5.71 -5.90 -2.03
CA ALA A 66 -4.72 -6.98 -2.13
C ALA A 66 -3.43 -6.38 -2.69
N ILE A 67 -2.29 -6.74 -2.12
CA ILE A 67 -1.00 -6.14 -2.45
C ILE A 67 0.02 -7.25 -2.67
N ILE A 68 0.83 -7.13 -3.71
CA ILE A 68 1.94 -8.04 -3.96
C ILE A 68 3.21 -7.26 -4.27
N CYS A 69 4.31 -7.65 -3.64
CA CYS A 69 5.66 -7.38 -4.13
C CYS A 69 6.25 -8.71 -4.60
N LEU A 70 6.82 -8.72 -5.80
CA LEU A 70 7.32 -9.93 -6.45
C LEU A 70 8.67 -9.65 -7.12
N ASP A 71 9.70 -10.38 -6.70
CA ASP A 71 10.91 -10.58 -7.48
C ASP A 71 10.70 -11.84 -8.33
N ALA A 72 10.43 -11.64 -9.63
CA ALA A 72 10.16 -12.72 -10.56
C ALA A 72 11.39 -13.59 -10.85
N ALA A 73 12.60 -13.02 -10.76
CA ALA A 73 13.84 -13.73 -11.04
C ALA A 73 14.20 -14.66 -9.86
N ALA A 74 14.12 -14.13 -8.64
CA ALA A 74 14.35 -14.90 -7.43
C ALA A 74 13.17 -15.81 -7.05
N ARG A 75 11.99 -15.58 -7.66
CA ARG A 75 10.69 -16.20 -7.31
C ARG A 75 10.33 -15.99 -5.84
N LYS A 76 10.62 -14.79 -5.33
CA LYS A 76 10.40 -14.42 -3.93
C LYS A 76 9.48 -13.21 -3.83
N GLY A 77 8.78 -13.09 -2.72
CA GLY A 77 7.91 -11.95 -2.48
C GLY A 77 6.99 -12.14 -1.29
N CYS A 78 6.02 -11.23 -1.18
CA CYS A 78 4.92 -11.39 -0.26
C CYS A 78 3.62 -10.88 -0.86
N ARG A 79 2.52 -11.47 -0.41
CA ARG A 79 1.16 -11.01 -0.67
C ARG A 79 0.51 -10.60 0.65
N ILE A 80 -0.22 -9.51 0.61
CA ILE A 80 -0.97 -8.96 1.73
C ILE A 80 -2.42 -8.76 1.29
N TRP A 81 -3.35 -9.10 2.17
CA TRP A 81 -4.73 -8.66 2.08
C TRP A 81 -5.10 -7.85 3.31
N GLY A 82 -5.96 -6.87 3.13
CA GLY A 82 -6.39 -6.03 4.24
C GLY A 82 -7.34 -4.93 3.85
N LYS A 83 -7.46 -3.95 4.75
CA LYS A 83 -8.38 -2.80 4.60
C LYS A 83 -7.63 -1.48 4.54
N GLY A 84 -7.80 -0.77 3.43
CA GLY A 84 -7.26 0.57 3.24
C GLY A 84 -8.11 1.64 3.91
N ARG A 85 -7.45 2.55 4.63
CA ARG A 85 -8.02 3.78 5.18
C ARG A 85 -7.28 4.97 4.59
N ILE A 86 -8.05 5.91 4.03
CA ILE A 86 -7.51 7.13 3.43
C ILE A 86 -7.35 8.20 4.52
N LEU A 87 -6.18 8.82 4.55
CA LEU A 87 -5.80 9.91 5.43
C LEU A 87 -5.44 11.12 4.59
N ASN A 88 -6.02 12.27 4.89
CA ASN A 88 -5.77 13.54 4.21
C ASN A 88 -5.29 14.64 5.18
N SER A 89 -4.98 14.26 6.41
CA SER A 89 -4.52 15.12 7.50
C SER A 89 -3.89 14.28 8.61
N GLY A 90 -3.19 14.95 9.53
CA GLY A 90 -2.55 14.35 10.69
C GLY A 90 -1.09 13.96 10.45
N GLU A 91 -0.40 13.59 11.53
CA GLU A 91 1.06 13.43 11.56
C GLU A 91 1.62 12.55 10.45
N LEU A 92 1.00 11.39 10.19
CA LEU A 92 1.44 10.49 9.11
C LEU A 92 1.28 11.13 7.72
N PHE A 93 0.19 11.87 7.48
CA PHE A 93 0.00 12.58 6.22
C PHE A 93 1.02 13.70 6.05
N ASP A 94 1.26 14.48 7.12
CA ASP A 94 2.22 15.59 7.12
C ASP A 94 3.64 15.07 6.85
N GLN A 95 4.05 14.00 7.53
CA GLN A 95 5.34 13.36 7.35
C GLN A 95 5.58 12.93 5.89
N LEU A 96 4.63 12.20 5.29
CA LEU A 96 4.79 11.75 3.90
C LEU A 96 4.73 12.92 2.92
N THR A 97 3.93 13.95 3.20
CA THR A 97 3.88 15.16 2.37
C THR A 97 5.24 15.86 2.35
N THR A 98 5.87 16.06 3.50
CA THR A 98 7.22 16.63 3.59
C THR A 98 8.26 15.77 2.87
N GLU A 99 8.21 14.44 3.07
CA GLU A 99 9.14 13.49 2.43
C GLU A 99 9.09 13.57 0.88
N TYR A 100 7.89 13.61 0.30
CA TYR A 100 7.71 13.62 -1.15
C TYR A 100 7.80 15.01 -1.77
N ALA A 101 7.55 16.08 -1.00
CA ALA A 101 7.80 17.45 -1.43
C ALA A 101 9.28 17.67 -1.78
N ALA A 102 10.21 17.07 -1.03
CA ALA A 102 11.64 17.09 -1.34
C ALA A 102 12.00 16.45 -2.70
N LYS A 103 11.07 15.69 -3.29
CA LYS A 103 11.19 15.03 -4.60
C LYS A 103 10.32 15.72 -5.67
N ASN A 104 9.82 16.93 -5.41
CA ASN A 104 8.86 17.65 -6.27
C ASN A 104 7.57 16.84 -6.56
N MET A 105 7.14 16.01 -5.61
CA MET A 105 5.91 15.22 -5.72
C MET A 105 4.88 15.69 -4.70
N GLN A 106 3.64 15.91 -5.14
CA GLN A 106 2.54 16.27 -4.26
C GLN A 106 1.79 15.02 -3.77
N VAL A 107 1.73 14.83 -2.45
CA VAL A 107 0.88 13.81 -1.82
C VAL A 107 -0.53 14.36 -1.68
N LYS A 108 -1.50 13.71 -2.31
CA LYS A 108 -2.93 14.08 -2.24
C LYS A 108 -3.62 13.41 -1.06
N ASN A 109 -3.25 12.17 -0.77
CA ASN A 109 -3.70 11.38 0.37
C ASN A 109 -2.60 10.40 0.80
N VAL A 110 -2.72 9.86 2.00
CA VAL A 110 -1.98 8.68 2.45
C VAL A 110 -2.96 7.54 2.67
N VAL A 111 -2.64 6.34 2.20
CA VAL A 111 -3.44 5.15 2.46
C VAL A 111 -2.71 4.26 3.46
N LYS A 112 -3.26 4.16 4.67
CA LYS A 112 -2.84 3.20 5.69
C LYS A 112 -3.67 1.94 5.52
N VAL A 113 -3.02 0.79 5.39
CA VAL A 113 -3.68 -0.50 5.22
C VAL A 113 -3.46 -1.32 6.49
N THR A 114 -4.55 -1.75 7.11
CA THR A 114 -4.52 -2.74 8.20
C THR A 114 -4.43 -4.12 7.60
N VAL A 115 -3.40 -4.88 7.98
CA VAL A 115 -3.13 -6.23 7.48
C VAL A 115 -4.11 -7.22 8.12
N GLU A 116 -4.80 -7.97 7.27
CA GLU A 116 -5.70 -9.05 7.68
C GLU A 116 -5.08 -10.42 7.40
N GLU A 117 -4.30 -10.54 6.32
CA GLU A 117 -3.60 -11.77 5.92
C GLU A 117 -2.27 -11.43 5.24
N VAL A 118 -1.26 -12.27 5.44
CA VAL A 118 0.04 -12.17 4.79
C VAL A 118 0.59 -13.55 4.42
N GLU A 119 1.09 -13.66 3.20
CA GLU A 119 1.79 -14.83 2.68
C GLU A 119 3.16 -14.40 2.16
N THR A 120 4.20 -15.19 2.43
CA THR A 120 5.53 -15.02 1.84
C THR A 120 5.85 -16.22 0.98
N PHE A 121 6.57 -16.00 -0.11
CA PHE A 121 7.01 -17.04 -1.04
C PHE A 121 8.40 -16.73 -1.57
#